data_AF-A0A1G4H200-F1
#
_entry.id   AF-A0A1G4H200-F1
#
_cell.length_a   1.000
_cell.length_b   1.000
_cell.length_c   1.000
_cell.angle_alpha   90.00
_cell.angle_beta   90.00
_cell.angle_gamma   90.00
#
_symmetry.space_group_name_H-M   'P 1'
#
loop_
_entity.id
_entity.type
_entity.pdbx_description
1 polymer ?
#
loop_
_entity_poly.entity_id
_entity_poly.type
_entity_poly.pdbx_seq_one_letter_code
_entity_poly.pdbx_strand_id
1 'polypeptide(L)'
;MPKNLNLFGKYLRRLGKSHKKGFKKKQVIHPVPVKAYGRVPSAASQTGLYHDEDYNYYTKVSYSLKKTRIKLKPNVFKKHIVSNILNTIIPNVKVTTSALHAMDDAGGFDNYILRTPPEELRSNFGEKLKSVMYFYMSHPNVRSFSLPWKIFMSKFQQSDYYYAIYQHLRKKRLHELYKEKESAQFSPYYLPNEKYLHPQRQPFSINTEVSNLNLWYNKNKLLRKAFVDKLKQAKSFDKAYTDHHFLDSYRTGRGRGGGGKHGRTPRKRSKTYKYFEIRPY
;
A
#
# COMPACT_ATOMS: atom_id res chain seq x y z
N MET A 1 -34.14 -12.23 9.88
CA MET A 1 -32.86 -11.61 10.32
C MET A 1 -32.00 -11.26 9.11
N PRO A 2 -31.12 -10.24 9.16
CA PRO A 2 -30.19 -10.00 8.06
C PRO A 2 -29.28 -11.22 7.87
N LYS A 3 -29.11 -11.70 6.62
CA LYS A 3 -28.20 -12.82 6.31
C LYS A 3 -26.74 -12.49 6.68
N ASN A 4 -26.39 -11.20 6.68
CA ASN A 4 -25.06 -10.69 6.99
C ASN A 4 -25.15 -9.61 8.09
N LEU A 5 -24.58 -9.90 9.27
CA LEU A 5 -24.59 -9.01 10.46
C LEU A 5 -24.01 -7.61 10.16
N ASN A 6 -22.98 -7.53 9.32
CA ASN A 6 -22.34 -6.29 8.90
C ASN A 6 -23.27 -5.32 8.16
N LEU A 7 -24.44 -5.80 7.74
CA LEU A 7 -25.40 -5.06 6.94
C LEU A 7 -26.60 -4.56 7.76
N PHE A 8 -26.67 -4.90 9.04
CA PHE A 8 -27.77 -4.55 9.93
C PHE A 8 -28.08 -3.04 9.97
N GLY A 9 -27.05 -2.19 10.04
CA GLY A 9 -27.20 -0.73 10.03
C GLY A 9 -27.81 -0.16 8.74
N LYS A 10 -27.64 -0.85 7.60
CA LYS A 10 -28.26 -0.47 6.32
C LYS A 10 -29.72 -0.91 6.25
N TYR A 11 -30.06 -2.10 6.71
CA TYR A 11 -31.46 -2.54 6.79
C TYR A 11 -32.29 -1.63 7.69
N LEU A 12 -31.74 -1.23 8.85
CA LEU A 12 -32.38 -0.28 9.75
C LEU A 12 -32.69 1.06 9.06
N ARG A 13 -31.90 1.48 8.06
CA ARG A 13 -32.14 2.72 7.31
C ARG A 13 -33.46 2.71 6.55
N ARG A 14 -33.80 1.56 5.94
CA ARG A 14 -35.03 1.37 5.14
C ARG A 14 -36.29 1.33 6.01
N LEU A 15 -36.15 1.04 7.31
CA LEU A 15 -37.26 1.00 8.24
C LEU A 15 -37.68 2.40 8.72
N GLY A 16 -38.91 2.52 9.23
CA GLY A 16 -39.46 3.74 9.81
C GLY A 16 -38.71 4.24 11.05
N LYS A 17 -39.01 5.47 11.49
CA LYS A 17 -38.38 6.09 12.68
C LYS A 17 -38.60 5.28 13.95
N SER A 18 -39.73 4.58 14.07
CA SER A 18 -40.07 3.67 15.18
C SER A 18 -39.03 2.57 15.36
N HIS A 19 -38.70 1.85 14.29
CA HIS A 19 -37.72 0.75 14.30
C HIS A 19 -36.27 1.21 14.51
N LYS A 20 -36.00 2.51 14.38
CA LYS A 20 -34.68 3.11 14.65
C LYS A 20 -34.51 3.49 16.12
N LYS A 21 -35.59 3.49 16.91
CA LYS A 21 -35.57 3.82 18.34
C LYS A 21 -34.71 2.80 19.10
N GLY A 22 -33.77 3.28 19.93
CA GLY A 22 -32.83 2.44 20.69
C GLY A 22 -31.46 2.22 20.03
N PHE A 23 -31.33 2.47 18.72
CA PHE A 23 -30.03 2.38 18.04
C PHE A 23 -29.26 3.70 18.13
N LYS A 24 -27.94 3.62 18.38
CA LYS A 24 -27.07 4.80 18.39
C LYS A 24 -26.99 5.38 16.98
N LYS A 25 -26.95 6.71 16.85
CA LYS A 25 -26.81 7.41 15.55
C LYS A 25 -25.65 6.90 14.68
N LYS A 26 -24.55 6.46 15.31
CA LYS A 26 -23.38 5.87 14.63
C LYS A 26 -23.61 4.45 14.07
N GLN A 27 -24.59 3.71 14.58
CA GLN A 27 -24.96 2.37 14.10
C GLN A 27 -25.86 2.45 12.85
N VAL A 28 -26.62 3.54 12.69
CA VAL A 28 -27.46 3.79 11.51
C VAL A 28 -26.66 4.60 10.49
N ILE A 29 -26.26 3.94 9.40
CA ILE A 29 -25.46 4.59 8.35
C ILE A 29 -26.33 5.63 7.61
N HIS A 30 -25.78 6.82 7.36
CA HIS A 30 -26.46 7.87 6.59
C HIS A 30 -26.87 7.37 5.20
N PRO A 31 -28.05 7.78 4.68
CA PRO A 31 -28.44 7.43 3.33
C PRO A 31 -27.48 8.07 2.32
N VAL A 32 -26.63 7.24 1.72
CA VAL A 32 -25.93 7.60 0.47
C VAL A 32 -26.98 7.53 -0.64
N PRO A 33 -27.22 8.63 -1.37
CA PRO A 33 -28.12 8.61 -2.52
C PRO A 33 -27.61 7.62 -3.55
N VAL A 34 -28.51 6.96 -4.24
CA VAL A 34 -28.17 6.10 -5.39
C VAL A 34 -27.40 6.94 -6.40
N LYS A 35 -26.44 6.32 -7.10
CA LYS A 35 -25.76 6.95 -8.23
C LYS A 35 -26.80 7.50 -9.20
N ALA A 36 -26.91 8.83 -9.30
CA ALA A 36 -27.77 9.43 -10.30
C ALA A 36 -27.29 8.99 -11.70
N TYR A 37 -28.21 8.57 -12.56
CA TYR A 37 -27.92 8.31 -13.96
C TYR A 37 -27.30 9.57 -14.61
N GLY A 38 -26.30 9.38 -15.48
CA GLY A 38 -25.51 10.48 -16.06
C GLY A 38 -24.35 11.01 -15.21
N ARG A 39 -24.27 10.71 -13.90
CA ARG A 39 -23.09 11.09 -13.11
C ARG A 39 -21.93 10.15 -13.37
N VAL A 40 -20.74 10.72 -13.62
CA VAL A 40 -19.51 9.94 -13.77
C VAL A 40 -19.20 9.23 -12.45
N PRO A 41 -19.06 7.90 -12.46
CA PRO A 41 -18.76 7.12 -11.26
C PRO A 41 -17.35 7.46 -10.73
N SER A 42 -17.15 7.37 -9.42
CA SER A 42 -15.85 7.66 -8.83
C SER A 42 -14.79 6.63 -9.25
N ALA A 43 -13.53 7.05 -9.33
CA ALA A 43 -12.41 6.13 -9.63
C ALA A 43 -12.32 4.93 -8.65
N ALA A 44 -12.71 5.14 -7.39
CA ALA A 44 -12.77 4.05 -6.41
C ALA A 44 -13.88 3.03 -6.75
N SER A 45 -15.04 3.51 -7.19
CA SER A 45 -16.13 2.64 -7.63
C SER A 45 -15.80 1.89 -8.92
N GLN A 46 -14.95 2.46 -9.79
CA GLN A 46 -14.48 1.81 -11.02
C GLN A 46 -13.47 0.68 -10.78
N THR A 47 -12.73 0.74 -9.67
CA THR A 47 -11.71 -0.25 -9.30
C THR A 47 -12.21 -1.28 -8.29
N GLY A 48 -13.47 -1.19 -7.85
CA GLY A 48 -14.10 -2.10 -6.90
C GLY A 48 -15.55 -2.35 -7.26
N LEU A 49 -16.29 -2.99 -6.35
CA LEU A 49 -17.70 -3.35 -6.54
C LEU A 49 -18.56 -2.55 -5.57
N TYR A 50 -19.21 -1.53 -6.12
CA TYR A 50 -19.93 -0.54 -5.33
C TYR A 50 -21.45 -0.59 -5.54
N HIS A 51 -21.88 -1.22 -6.64
CA HIS A 51 -23.29 -1.28 -7.05
C HIS A 51 -23.91 0.14 -7.03
N ASP A 52 -25.04 0.33 -6.37
CA ASP A 52 -25.75 1.61 -6.24
C ASP A 52 -25.05 2.72 -5.45
N GLU A 53 -24.03 2.38 -4.63
CA GLU A 53 -23.41 3.32 -3.70
C GLU A 53 -22.20 4.03 -4.33
N ASP A 54 -22.02 5.33 -4.06
CA ASP A 54 -20.78 6.05 -4.43
C ASP A 54 -20.52 7.22 -3.48
N TYR A 55 -19.38 7.88 -3.64
CA TYR A 55 -19.13 9.15 -2.96
C TYR A 55 -20.12 10.21 -3.42
N ASN A 56 -20.79 10.82 -2.45
CA ASN A 56 -21.71 11.91 -2.72
C ASN A 56 -21.47 13.08 -1.77
N TYR A 57 -22.24 14.15 -1.92
CA TYR A 57 -22.18 15.34 -1.08
C TYR A 57 -23.60 15.76 -0.72
N TYR A 58 -23.76 16.30 0.48
CA TYR A 58 -24.96 17.04 0.86
C TYR A 58 -24.56 18.35 1.52
N THR A 59 -25.47 19.31 1.50
CA THR A 59 -25.28 20.59 2.18
C THR A 59 -25.98 20.54 3.52
N LYS A 60 -25.22 20.68 4.60
CA LYS A 60 -25.76 20.89 5.94
C LYS A 60 -25.95 22.40 6.15
N VAL A 61 -27.16 22.79 6.47
CA VAL A 61 -27.52 24.17 6.81
C VAL A 61 -27.57 24.28 8.34
N SER A 62 -26.82 25.23 8.92
CA SER A 62 -26.90 25.54 10.34
C SER A 62 -28.16 26.35 10.67
N TYR A 63 -28.47 26.50 11.96
CA TYR A 63 -29.53 27.40 12.43
C TYR A 63 -29.33 28.84 11.91
N SER A 64 -28.08 29.30 11.90
CA SER A 64 -27.66 30.59 11.32
C SER A 64 -27.63 30.63 9.78
N LEU A 65 -28.29 29.69 9.10
CA LEU A 65 -28.38 29.54 7.65
C LEU A 65 -27.02 29.37 6.91
N LYS A 66 -25.91 29.15 7.63
CA LYS A 66 -24.61 28.87 7.01
C LYS A 66 -24.63 27.49 6.37
N LYS A 67 -24.25 27.45 5.09
CA LYS A 67 -24.22 26.23 4.27
C LYS A 67 -22.83 25.59 4.33
N THR A 68 -22.76 24.34 4.76
CA THR A 68 -21.51 23.56 4.82
C THR A 68 -21.65 22.30 3.98
N ARG A 69 -20.74 22.09 3.02
CA ARG A 69 -20.76 20.91 2.15
C ARG A 69 -20.08 19.74 2.87
N ILE A 70 -20.81 18.64 3.04
CA ILE A 70 -20.33 17.44 3.70
C ILE A 70 -20.22 16.31 2.68
N LYS A 71 -19.09 15.61 2.69
CA LYS A 71 -18.86 14.43 1.86
C LYS A 71 -19.48 13.19 2.51
N LEU A 72 -20.38 12.53 1.78
CA LEU A 72 -20.90 11.20 2.10
C LEU A 72 -19.94 10.16 1.56
N LYS A 73 -19.52 9.25 2.44
CA LYS A 73 -18.62 8.14 2.10
C LYS A 73 -19.41 6.83 2.23
N PRO A 74 -19.39 5.96 1.21
CA PRO A 74 -19.95 4.62 1.35
C PRO A 74 -19.10 3.80 2.33
N ASN A 75 -19.70 2.77 2.93
CA ASN A 75 -18.97 1.85 3.80
C ASN A 75 -18.33 0.76 2.94
N VAL A 76 -17.00 0.78 2.85
CA VAL A 76 -16.21 -0.05 1.93
C VAL A 76 -15.36 -1.03 2.72
N PHE A 77 -15.48 -2.31 2.39
CA PHE A 77 -14.68 -3.39 2.95
C PHE A 77 -13.70 -3.94 1.91
N LYS A 78 -12.57 -4.48 2.36
CA LYS A 78 -11.70 -5.32 1.53
C LYS A 78 -12.03 -6.77 1.83
N LYS A 79 -12.38 -7.55 0.81
CA LYS A 79 -12.69 -8.98 0.96
C LYS A 79 -11.96 -9.82 -0.07
N HIS A 80 -11.61 -11.04 0.31
CA HIS A 80 -11.22 -12.10 -0.61
C HIS A 80 -12.50 -12.80 -1.07
N ILE A 81 -12.68 -12.90 -2.39
CA ILE A 81 -13.91 -13.46 -2.96
C ILE A 81 -13.53 -14.70 -3.76
N VAL A 82 -14.18 -15.82 -3.47
CA VAL A 82 -14.04 -17.05 -4.24
C VAL A 82 -14.94 -16.95 -5.47
N SER A 83 -14.38 -17.22 -6.66
CA SER A 83 -15.15 -17.34 -7.90
C SER A 83 -14.97 -18.75 -8.45
N ASN A 84 -16.09 -19.44 -8.67
CA ASN A 84 -16.12 -20.80 -9.20
C ASN A 84 -15.85 -20.79 -10.71
N ILE A 85 -16.41 -19.81 -11.43
CA ILE A 85 -16.19 -19.70 -12.88
C ILE A 85 -14.72 -19.40 -13.18
N LEU A 86 -14.10 -18.49 -12.42
CA LEU A 86 -12.67 -18.16 -12.59
C LEU A 86 -11.74 -19.18 -11.91
N ASN A 87 -12.28 -20.16 -11.20
CA ASN A 87 -11.56 -21.17 -10.40
C ASN A 87 -10.43 -20.58 -9.53
N THR A 88 -10.65 -19.40 -8.96
CA THR A 88 -9.62 -18.68 -8.20
C THR A 88 -10.23 -17.81 -7.10
N ILE A 89 -9.42 -17.52 -6.10
CA ILE A 89 -9.73 -16.51 -5.07
C ILE A 89 -9.25 -15.16 -5.60
N ILE A 90 -10.15 -14.19 -5.72
CA ILE A 90 -9.82 -12.81 -6.05
C ILE A 90 -9.47 -12.08 -4.75
N PRO A 91 -8.21 -11.68 -4.54
CA PRO A 91 -7.82 -11.07 -3.28
C PRO A 91 -8.17 -9.58 -3.22
N ASN A 92 -8.44 -9.09 -2.01
CA ASN A 92 -8.50 -7.67 -1.68
C ASN A 92 -9.49 -6.83 -2.52
N VAL A 93 -10.62 -7.42 -2.92
CA VAL A 93 -11.67 -6.70 -3.65
C VAL A 93 -12.31 -5.68 -2.71
N LYS A 94 -12.39 -4.42 -3.15
CA LYS A 94 -13.13 -3.38 -2.44
C LYS A 94 -14.61 -3.55 -2.74
N VAL A 95 -15.41 -3.82 -1.72
CA VAL A 95 -16.85 -4.08 -1.84
C VAL A 95 -17.63 -3.19 -0.88
N THR A 96 -18.71 -2.56 -1.35
CA THR A 96 -19.63 -1.82 -0.48
C THR A 96 -20.65 -2.73 0.18
N THR A 97 -21.33 -2.23 1.20
CA THR A 97 -22.48 -2.93 1.79
C THR A 97 -23.58 -3.22 0.76
N SER A 98 -23.82 -2.34 -0.22
CA SER A 98 -24.78 -2.60 -1.31
C SER A 98 -24.38 -3.75 -2.19
N ALA A 99 -23.13 -3.78 -2.63
CA ALA A 99 -22.67 -4.86 -3.49
C ALA A 99 -22.71 -6.20 -2.76
N LEU A 100 -22.41 -6.25 -1.45
CA LEU A 100 -22.56 -7.48 -0.65
C LEU A 100 -24.01 -7.98 -0.60
N HIS A 101 -24.98 -7.08 -0.42
CA HIS A 101 -26.40 -7.46 -0.51
C HIS A 101 -26.77 -8.02 -1.86
N ALA A 102 -26.41 -7.31 -2.93
CA ALA A 102 -26.75 -7.73 -4.27
C ALA A 102 -26.08 -9.06 -4.63
N MET A 103 -24.90 -9.35 -4.07
CA MET A 103 -24.27 -10.67 -4.16
C MET A 103 -25.07 -11.75 -3.45
N ASP A 104 -25.54 -11.50 -2.23
CA ASP A 104 -26.36 -12.45 -1.47
C ASP A 104 -27.71 -12.69 -2.17
N ASP A 105 -28.33 -11.64 -2.70
CA ASP A 105 -29.63 -11.68 -3.38
C ASP A 105 -29.53 -12.39 -4.74
N ALA A 106 -28.44 -12.20 -5.47
CA ALA A 106 -28.16 -12.92 -6.71
C ALA A 106 -27.78 -14.40 -6.49
N GLY A 107 -27.55 -14.82 -5.24
CA GLY A 107 -27.15 -16.19 -4.88
C GLY A 107 -25.67 -16.47 -5.13
N GLY A 108 -24.80 -15.49 -4.93
CA GLY A 108 -23.34 -15.63 -5.01
C GLY A 108 -22.67 -14.58 -5.89
N PHE A 109 -21.34 -14.52 -5.77
CA PHE A 109 -20.52 -13.55 -6.52
C PHE A 109 -20.61 -13.72 -8.03
N ASP A 110 -20.51 -14.95 -8.52
CA ASP A 110 -20.50 -15.23 -9.96
C ASP A 110 -21.84 -14.87 -10.61
N ASN A 111 -22.94 -15.25 -9.95
CA ASN A 111 -24.29 -14.89 -10.37
C ASN A 111 -24.51 -13.38 -10.36
N TYR A 112 -23.99 -12.69 -9.35
CA TYR A 112 -24.05 -11.23 -9.28
C TYR A 112 -23.36 -10.57 -10.48
N ILE A 113 -22.13 -10.96 -10.82
CA ILE A 113 -21.41 -10.35 -11.95
C ILE A 113 -22.12 -10.63 -13.28
N LEU A 114 -22.62 -11.85 -13.50
CA LEU A 114 -23.26 -12.24 -14.75
C LEU A 114 -24.65 -11.61 -14.92
N ARG A 115 -25.49 -11.66 -13.88
CA ARG A 115 -26.89 -11.22 -13.94
C ARG A 115 -27.06 -9.72 -13.82
N THR A 116 -26.17 -9.03 -13.09
CA THR A 116 -26.32 -7.57 -12.94
C THR A 116 -26.10 -6.84 -14.26
N PRO A 117 -27.00 -5.90 -14.62
CA PRO A 117 -26.82 -5.07 -15.80
C PRO A 117 -25.66 -4.09 -15.58
N PRO A 118 -24.99 -3.63 -16.67
CA PRO A 118 -23.86 -2.71 -16.57
C PRO A 118 -24.25 -1.37 -15.90
N GLU A 119 -25.51 -0.96 -16.07
CA GLU A 119 -26.07 0.26 -15.48
C GLU A 119 -26.18 0.24 -13.96
N GLU A 120 -26.30 -0.94 -13.34
CA GLU A 120 -26.32 -1.10 -11.88
C GLU A 120 -24.92 -1.44 -11.36
N LEU A 121 -24.18 -2.27 -12.10
CA LEU A 121 -22.82 -2.68 -11.74
C LEU A 121 -21.86 -1.47 -11.72
N ARG A 122 -21.95 -0.61 -12.76
CA ARG A 122 -21.18 0.64 -12.99
C ARG A 122 -19.75 0.56 -12.48
N SER A 123 -19.04 -0.47 -12.90
CA SER A 123 -17.65 -0.72 -12.50
C SER A 123 -16.91 -1.38 -13.64
N ASN A 124 -15.88 -0.70 -14.15
CA ASN A 124 -14.97 -1.25 -15.14
C ASN A 124 -14.33 -2.58 -14.65
N PHE A 125 -13.98 -2.65 -13.36
CA PHE A 125 -13.49 -3.90 -12.77
C PHE A 125 -14.53 -5.03 -12.88
N GLY A 126 -15.80 -4.75 -12.54
CA GLY A 126 -16.88 -5.72 -12.65
C GLY A 126 -17.16 -6.16 -14.10
N GLU A 127 -17.16 -5.22 -15.05
CA GLU A 127 -17.37 -5.52 -16.47
C GLU A 127 -16.23 -6.35 -17.07
N LYS A 128 -14.98 -6.08 -16.68
CA LYS A 128 -13.83 -6.90 -17.08
C LYS A 128 -13.90 -8.31 -16.51
N LEU A 129 -14.37 -8.48 -15.27
CA LEU A 129 -14.62 -9.80 -14.73
C LEU A 129 -15.72 -10.51 -15.53
N LYS A 130 -16.83 -9.81 -15.81
CA LYS A 130 -17.95 -10.33 -16.60
C LYS A 130 -17.49 -10.82 -17.98
N SER A 131 -16.66 -10.04 -18.69
CA SER A 131 -16.13 -10.44 -19.99
C SER A 131 -15.26 -11.70 -19.90
N VAL A 132 -14.38 -11.79 -18.90
CA VAL A 132 -13.54 -12.97 -18.68
C VAL A 132 -14.37 -14.19 -18.33
N MET A 133 -15.41 -14.03 -17.51
CA MET A 133 -16.32 -15.13 -17.14
C MET A 133 -17.06 -15.67 -18.36
N TYR A 134 -17.60 -14.80 -19.21
CA TYR A 134 -18.21 -15.23 -20.48
C TYR A 134 -17.20 -15.90 -21.41
N PHE A 135 -15.97 -15.40 -21.46
CA PHE A 135 -14.90 -16.01 -22.25
C PHE A 135 -14.55 -17.43 -21.76
N TYR A 136 -14.50 -17.67 -20.45
CA TYR A 136 -14.29 -19.02 -19.89
C TYR A 136 -15.49 -19.95 -20.09
N MET A 137 -16.71 -19.40 -20.11
CA MET A 137 -17.91 -20.18 -20.42
C MET A 137 -17.93 -20.62 -21.89
N SER A 138 -17.45 -19.79 -22.83
CA SER A 138 -17.34 -20.16 -24.25
C SER A 138 -16.13 -21.02 -24.57
N HIS A 139 -15.04 -20.90 -23.80
CA HIS A 139 -13.78 -21.62 -24.04
C HIS A 139 -13.35 -22.43 -22.79
N PRO A 140 -14.00 -23.59 -22.53
CA PRO A 140 -13.68 -24.40 -21.36
C PRO A 140 -12.23 -24.93 -21.36
N ASN A 141 -11.64 -25.15 -22.54
CA ASN A 141 -10.24 -25.57 -22.69
C ASN A 141 -9.26 -24.53 -22.14
N VAL A 142 -9.59 -23.24 -22.24
CA VAL A 142 -8.72 -22.18 -21.70
C VAL A 142 -8.76 -22.18 -20.17
N ARG A 143 -9.92 -22.49 -19.59
CA ARG A 143 -10.10 -22.63 -18.15
C ARG A 143 -9.25 -23.79 -17.59
N SER A 144 -9.14 -24.91 -18.30
CA SER A 144 -8.36 -26.07 -17.84
C SER A 144 -6.85 -25.80 -17.73
N PHE A 145 -6.32 -24.81 -18.45
CA PHE A 145 -4.90 -24.45 -18.32
C PHE A 145 -4.54 -23.84 -16.95
N SER A 146 -5.52 -23.50 -16.10
CA SER A 146 -5.33 -22.94 -14.76
C SER A 146 -4.49 -21.64 -14.71
N LEU A 147 -4.48 -20.89 -15.82
CA LEU A 147 -3.74 -19.66 -15.94
C LEU A 147 -4.43 -18.49 -15.20
N PRO A 148 -3.67 -17.48 -14.73
CA PRO A 148 -4.26 -16.30 -14.12
C PRO A 148 -5.28 -15.61 -15.03
N TRP A 149 -6.51 -15.46 -14.55
CA TRP A 149 -7.61 -14.83 -15.30
C TRP A 149 -7.31 -13.42 -15.80
N LYS A 150 -6.36 -12.71 -15.16
CA LYS A 150 -5.90 -11.37 -15.56
C LYS A 150 -5.31 -11.32 -16.98
N ILE A 151 -4.83 -12.46 -17.49
CA ILE A 151 -4.28 -12.58 -18.85
C ILE A 151 -5.35 -12.28 -19.90
N PHE A 152 -6.62 -12.56 -19.60
CA PHE A 152 -7.73 -12.41 -20.53
C PHE A 152 -8.58 -11.17 -20.22
N MET A 153 -8.08 -10.20 -19.44
CA MET A 153 -8.85 -9.01 -19.05
C MET A 153 -9.23 -8.12 -20.25
N SER A 154 -8.38 -8.06 -21.27
CA SER A 154 -8.62 -7.23 -22.46
C SER A 154 -9.33 -8.02 -23.55
N LYS A 155 -10.25 -7.38 -24.28
CA LYS A 155 -10.88 -7.97 -25.47
C LYS A 155 -9.86 -8.43 -26.51
N PHE A 156 -8.77 -7.66 -26.69
CA PHE A 156 -7.68 -8.02 -27.60
C PHE A 156 -6.97 -9.32 -27.17
N GLN A 157 -6.84 -9.56 -25.86
CA GLN A 157 -6.25 -10.80 -25.34
C GLN A 157 -7.21 -11.99 -25.47
N GLN A 158 -8.52 -11.73 -25.47
CA GLN A 158 -9.55 -12.74 -25.66
C GLN A 158 -9.64 -13.17 -27.14
N SER A 159 -9.46 -12.24 -28.09
CA SER A 159 -9.50 -12.55 -29.53
C SER A 159 -8.34 -13.44 -29.97
N ASP A 160 -7.13 -13.21 -29.45
CA ASP A 160 -5.96 -14.07 -29.68
C ASP A 160 -5.43 -14.59 -28.34
N TYR A 161 -6.13 -15.58 -27.80
CA TYR A 161 -5.80 -16.15 -26.50
C TYR A 161 -4.50 -16.98 -26.54
N TYR A 162 -4.14 -17.58 -27.68
CA TYR A 162 -2.87 -18.31 -27.81
C TYR A 162 -1.67 -17.36 -27.66
N TYR A 163 -1.70 -16.20 -28.33
CA TYR A 163 -0.67 -15.19 -28.16
C TYR A 163 -0.62 -14.65 -26.73
N ALA A 164 -1.78 -14.43 -26.09
CA ALA A 164 -1.84 -14.00 -24.70
C ALA A 164 -1.20 -15.02 -23.74
N ILE A 165 -1.46 -16.32 -23.94
CA ILE A 165 -0.84 -17.42 -23.19
C ILE A 165 0.66 -17.44 -23.43
N TYR A 166 1.11 -17.41 -24.69
CA TYR A 166 2.53 -17.38 -25.04
C TYR A 166 3.25 -16.21 -24.37
N GLN A 167 2.69 -15.00 -24.44
CA GLN A 167 3.30 -13.82 -23.84
C GLN A 167 3.39 -13.97 -22.31
N HIS A 168 2.37 -14.53 -21.67
CA HIS A 168 2.41 -14.80 -20.24
C HIS A 168 3.50 -15.81 -19.88
N LEU A 169 3.55 -16.95 -20.56
CA LEU A 169 4.55 -18.01 -20.30
C LEU A 169 5.98 -17.51 -20.54
N ARG A 170 6.20 -16.75 -21.62
CA ARG A 170 7.50 -16.12 -21.89
C ARG A 170 7.93 -15.19 -20.76
N LYS A 171 7.02 -14.32 -20.29
CA LYS A 171 7.29 -13.40 -19.17
C LYS A 171 7.52 -14.16 -17.86
N LYS A 172 6.75 -15.22 -17.60
CA LYS A 172 6.90 -16.08 -16.43
C LYS A 172 8.29 -16.73 -16.41
N ARG A 173 8.72 -17.34 -17.53
CA ARG A 173 10.05 -17.92 -17.68
C ARG A 173 11.17 -16.92 -17.43
N LEU A 174 11.07 -15.72 -18.02
CA LEU A 174 12.06 -14.67 -17.78
C LEU A 174 12.11 -14.28 -16.30
N HIS A 175 10.95 -14.12 -15.65
CA HIS A 175 10.88 -13.80 -14.23
C HIS A 175 11.49 -14.90 -13.35
N GLU A 176 11.25 -16.17 -13.67
CA GLU A 176 11.87 -17.32 -12.99
C GLU A 176 13.39 -17.27 -13.12
N LEU A 177 13.93 -17.04 -14.33
CA LEU A 177 15.37 -16.87 -14.54
C LEU A 177 15.95 -15.69 -13.75
N TYR A 178 15.24 -14.56 -13.67
CA TYR A 178 15.66 -13.44 -12.83
C TYR A 178 15.67 -13.80 -11.35
N LYS A 179 14.62 -14.48 -10.87
CA LYS A 179 14.51 -14.92 -9.48
C LYS A 179 15.57 -15.96 -9.12
N GLU A 180 15.89 -16.87 -10.03
CA GLU A 180 16.99 -17.83 -9.88
C GLU A 180 18.33 -17.10 -9.75
N LYS A 181 18.60 -16.13 -10.63
CA LYS A 181 19.81 -15.29 -10.55
C LYS A 181 19.90 -14.50 -9.24
N GLU A 182 18.78 -13.91 -8.79
CA GLU A 182 18.72 -13.23 -7.49
C GLU A 182 18.94 -14.21 -6.34
N SER A 183 18.32 -15.40 -6.37
CA SER A 183 18.49 -16.42 -5.33
C SER A 183 19.92 -16.98 -5.28
N ALA A 184 20.56 -17.11 -6.44
CA ALA A 184 21.93 -17.59 -6.56
C ALA A 184 22.91 -16.67 -5.84
N GLN A 185 22.64 -15.35 -5.77
CA GLN A 185 23.47 -14.39 -5.02
C GLN A 185 23.55 -14.69 -3.51
N PHE A 186 22.59 -15.44 -2.97
CA PHE A 186 22.55 -15.83 -1.56
C PHE A 186 23.12 -17.23 -1.30
N SER A 187 23.62 -17.92 -2.32
CA SER A 187 24.27 -19.23 -2.17
C SER A 187 25.65 -19.07 -1.52
N PRO A 188 26.08 -19.97 -0.62
CA PRO A 188 27.43 -19.98 -0.07
C PRO A 188 28.52 -20.18 -1.15
N TYR A 189 28.13 -20.72 -2.31
CA TYR A 189 29.01 -20.96 -3.46
C TYR A 189 28.90 -19.87 -4.54
N TYR A 190 28.24 -18.75 -4.26
CA TYR A 190 28.13 -17.66 -5.22
C TYR A 190 29.46 -16.92 -5.36
N LEU A 191 30.12 -17.05 -6.52
CA LEU A 191 31.24 -16.19 -6.88
C LEU A 191 30.72 -14.94 -7.61
N PRO A 192 30.97 -13.72 -7.09
CA PRO A 192 30.65 -12.50 -7.81
C PRO A 192 31.49 -12.40 -9.09
N ASN A 193 30.92 -11.77 -10.12
CA ASN A 193 31.61 -11.51 -11.38
C ASN A 193 32.90 -10.70 -11.13
N GLU A 194 34.02 -11.11 -11.73
CA GLU A 194 35.36 -10.53 -11.54
C GLU A 194 35.41 -9.00 -11.71
N LYS A 195 34.53 -8.43 -12.52
CA LYS A 195 34.41 -6.97 -12.73
C LYS A 195 33.92 -6.21 -11.48
N TYR A 196 33.34 -6.89 -10.49
CA TYR A 196 32.77 -6.32 -9.27
C TYR A 196 33.35 -6.99 -8.01
N LEU A 197 34.68 -7.12 -7.96
CA LEU A 197 35.43 -7.68 -6.83
C LEU A 197 35.37 -6.86 -5.53
N HIS A 198 34.69 -5.71 -5.52
CA HIS A 198 34.41 -4.98 -4.29
C HIS A 198 33.46 -5.81 -3.42
N PRO A 199 33.71 -5.95 -2.10
CA PRO A 199 32.80 -6.63 -1.20
C PRO A 199 31.46 -5.89 -1.18
N GLN A 200 30.48 -6.38 -1.95
CA GLN A 200 29.12 -5.90 -1.86
C GLN A 200 28.59 -6.34 -0.49
N ARG A 201 28.08 -5.39 0.30
CA ARG A 201 27.38 -5.70 1.55
C ARG A 201 26.24 -6.65 1.20
N GLN A 202 26.31 -7.90 1.64
CA GLN A 202 25.19 -8.83 1.49
C GLN A 202 23.96 -8.24 2.20
N PRO A 203 22.83 -8.03 1.51
CA PRO A 203 21.60 -7.68 2.19
C PRO A 203 21.16 -8.89 3.02
N PHE A 204 20.93 -8.68 4.31
CA PHE A 204 20.47 -9.73 5.22
C PHE A 204 19.16 -10.33 4.71
N SER A 205 18.99 -11.65 4.88
CA SER A 205 17.74 -12.34 4.53
C SER A 205 16.54 -11.68 5.23
N ILE A 206 15.38 -11.68 4.58
CA ILE A 206 14.18 -11.00 5.10
C ILE A 206 13.72 -11.53 6.46
N ASN A 207 14.13 -12.75 6.82
CA ASN A 207 13.79 -13.44 8.06
C ASN A 207 14.97 -13.55 9.04
N THR A 208 16.12 -12.94 8.76
CA THR A 208 17.19 -12.89 9.76
C THR A 208 16.70 -12.02 10.91
N GLU A 209 16.59 -12.60 12.11
CA GLU A 209 16.31 -11.83 13.31
C GLU A 209 17.38 -10.76 13.44
N VAL A 210 17.01 -9.51 13.17
CA VAL A 210 17.90 -8.38 13.40
C VAL A 210 18.05 -8.29 14.92
N SER A 211 19.13 -8.85 15.44
CA SER A 211 19.51 -8.66 16.83
C SER A 211 19.79 -7.17 17.01
N ASN A 212 18.79 -6.46 17.51
CA ASN A 212 18.94 -5.05 17.83
C ASN A 212 20.10 -4.95 18.83
N LEU A 213 21.11 -4.14 18.50
CA LEU A 213 22.22 -3.86 19.40
C LEU A 213 21.62 -3.53 20.78
N ASN A 214 22.01 -4.28 21.82
CA ASN A 214 21.52 -4.03 23.17
C ASN A 214 22.18 -2.75 23.72
N LEU A 215 21.60 -1.61 23.36
CA LEU A 215 21.99 -0.29 23.84
C LEU A 215 21.47 -0.10 25.27
N TRP A 216 21.96 -0.93 26.20
CA TRP A 216 21.53 -0.95 27.61
C TRP A 216 21.57 0.43 28.27
N TYR A 217 22.54 1.27 27.89
CA TYR A 217 22.70 2.62 28.39
C TYR A 217 21.57 3.58 27.98
N ASN A 218 20.80 3.27 26.93
CA ASN A 218 19.67 4.09 26.47
C ASN A 218 18.35 3.78 27.17
N LYS A 219 18.28 2.74 28.01
CA LYS A 219 17.04 2.35 28.71
C LYS A 219 16.60 3.39 29.74
N ASN A 220 17.53 4.12 30.34
CA ASN A 220 17.24 5.11 31.38
C ASN A 220 18.14 6.35 31.25
N LYS A 221 17.61 7.53 31.57
CA LYS A 221 18.34 8.81 31.45
C LYS A 221 19.60 8.83 32.33
N LEU A 222 19.54 8.18 33.48
CA LEU A 222 20.62 8.07 34.45
C LEU A 222 21.79 7.21 33.91
N LEU A 223 21.49 6.04 33.34
CA LEU A 223 22.46 5.16 32.69
C LEU A 223 23.10 5.82 31.47
N ARG A 224 22.30 6.55 30.68
CA ARG A 224 22.80 7.30 29.54
C ARG A 224 23.79 8.38 29.96
N LYS A 225 23.49 9.12 31.04
CA LYS A 225 24.38 10.15 31.58
C LYS A 225 25.67 9.53 32.11
N ALA A 226 25.59 8.46 32.90
CA ALA A 226 26.75 7.74 33.41
C ALA A 226 27.65 7.19 32.29
N PHE A 227 27.06 6.64 31.23
CA PHE A 227 27.81 6.17 30.06
C PHE A 227 28.50 7.31 29.30
N VAL A 228 27.80 8.43 29.08
CA VAL A 228 28.38 9.62 28.45
C VAL A 228 29.52 10.19 29.29
N ASP A 229 29.37 10.24 30.60
CA ASP A 229 30.42 10.73 31.50
C ASP A 229 31.63 9.78 31.54
N LYS A 230 31.40 8.46 31.52
CA LYS A 230 32.46 7.46 31.34
C LYS A 230 33.20 7.61 30.01
N LEU A 231 32.50 7.88 28.91
CA LEU A 231 33.12 8.17 27.60
C LEU A 231 33.93 9.47 27.61
N LYS A 232 33.49 10.50 28.34
CA LYS A 232 34.25 11.74 28.50
C LYS A 232 35.53 11.52 29.31
N GLN A 233 35.47 10.71 30.37
CA GLN A 233 36.62 10.30 31.16
C GLN A 233 37.59 9.42 30.34
N ALA A 234 37.08 8.53 29.49
CA ALA A 234 37.93 7.71 28.63
C ALA A 234 38.71 8.55 27.59
N LYS A 235 38.14 9.69 27.15
CA LYS A 235 38.79 10.61 26.19
C LYS A 235 39.95 11.42 26.76
N SER A 236 40.11 11.52 28.08
CA SER A 236 41.23 12.28 28.67
C SER A 236 42.57 11.54 28.65
N PHE A 237 42.60 10.24 28.34
CA PHE A 237 43.85 9.49 28.24
C PHE A 237 44.68 9.89 27.00
N ASP A 238 44.06 10.08 25.85
CA ASP A 238 44.78 10.45 24.61
C ASP A 238 45.23 11.92 24.59
N LYS A 239 44.65 12.79 25.43
CA LYS A 239 44.95 14.23 25.40
C LYS A 239 46.00 14.65 26.43
N ALA A 240 46.23 13.84 27.47
CA ALA A 240 47.12 14.18 28.58
C ALA A 240 48.59 13.77 28.35
N TYR A 241 48.87 12.91 27.36
CA TYR A 241 50.22 12.35 27.13
C TYR A 241 50.69 12.40 25.67
N THR A 242 50.20 13.33 24.85
CA THR A 242 50.83 13.56 23.53
C THR A 242 51.96 14.57 23.68
N ASP A 243 53.06 14.13 24.27
CA ASP A 243 54.32 14.87 24.23
C ASP A 243 54.83 14.88 22.79
N HIS A 244 54.99 16.07 22.21
CA HIS A 244 55.27 16.25 20.79
C HIS A 244 56.68 15.78 20.36
N HIS A 245 57.49 15.33 21.32
CA HIS A 245 58.88 14.88 21.14
C HIS A 245 59.00 13.38 20.86
N PHE A 246 57.96 12.57 21.07
CA PHE A 246 57.98 11.15 20.72
C PHE A 246 57.73 10.95 19.21
N LEU A 247 58.59 10.14 18.57
CA LEU A 247 58.63 9.91 17.12
C LEU A 247 57.29 9.40 16.54
N ASP A 248 56.50 8.66 17.33
CA ASP A 248 55.25 8.02 16.91
C ASP A 248 53.97 8.74 17.39
N SER A 249 54.08 9.95 17.93
CA SER A 249 52.91 10.73 18.34
C SER A 249 52.14 11.28 17.13
N TYR A 250 50.80 11.21 17.18
CA TYR A 250 49.91 11.68 16.12
C TYR A 250 50.04 13.21 15.96
N ARG A 251 50.81 13.66 14.98
CA ARG A 251 50.93 15.09 14.66
C ARG A 251 49.61 15.58 14.07
N THR A 252 48.88 16.45 14.78
CA THR A 252 47.81 17.23 14.14
C THR A 252 48.49 18.16 13.15
N GLY A 253 48.52 17.76 11.87
CA GLY A 253 49.20 18.50 10.83
C GLY A 253 48.72 19.95 10.77
N ARG A 254 49.67 20.89 10.62
CA ARG A 254 49.43 22.27 10.19
C ARG A 254 49.01 22.34 8.71
N GLY A 255 48.32 21.32 8.22
CA GLY A 255 47.72 21.30 6.91
C GLY A 255 46.41 22.06 6.96
N ARG A 256 46.27 23.09 6.11
CA ARG A 256 44.97 23.69 5.77
C ARG A 256 44.12 22.61 5.09
N GLY A 257 43.45 21.77 5.89
CA GLY A 257 42.69 20.62 5.41
C GLY A 257 41.65 20.21 6.45
N GLY A 258 40.39 20.47 6.15
CA GLY A 258 39.23 20.37 7.04
C GLY A 258 39.16 19.14 7.94
N GLY A 259 39.06 19.39 9.25
CA GLY A 259 38.88 18.36 10.27
C GLY A 259 38.52 18.95 11.63
N GLY A 260 37.61 19.92 11.70
CA GLY A 260 37.19 20.56 12.94
C GLY A 260 35.85 21.30 12.82
N LYS A 261 35.13 21.44 13.94
CA LYS A 261 33.73 21.90 14.08
C LYS A 261 33.38 23.32 13.57
N HIS A 262 34.27 23.99 12.83
CA HIS A 262 34.07 25.34 12.29
C HIS A 262 34.17 25.42 10.76
N GLY A 263 33.86 24.33 10.05
CA GLY A 263 33.62 24.35 8.61
C GLY A 263 32.15 24.62 8.25
N ARG A 264 31.62 25.81 8.59
CA ARG A 264 30.38 26.31 7.99
C ARG A 264 30.74 27.27 6.86
N THR A 265 31.15 26.75 5.71
CA THR A 265 30.94 27.50 4.46
C THR A 265 29.48 27.27 4.05
N PRO A 266 28.64 28.31 4.04
CA PRO A 266 27.28 28.17 3.55
C PRO A 266 27.31 27.69 2.09
N ARG A 267 26.58 26.62 1.76
CA ARG A 267 26.40 26.22 0.35
C ARG A 267 25.58 27.31 -0.34
N LYS A 268 26.08 27.93 -1.42
CA LYS A 268 25.43 29.02 -2.19
C LYS A 268 23.98 28.74 -2.67
N ARG A 269 23.46 27.52 -2.51
CA ARG A 269 22.10 27.11 -2.92
C ARG A 269 21.19 26.60 -1.78
N SER A 270 21.58 26.71 -0.51
CA SER A 270 20.66 26.34 0.58
C SER A 270 19.68 27.48 0.86
N LYS A 271 18.43 27.14 1.20
CA LYS A 271 17.38 28.11 1.59
C LYS A 271 17.77 28.96 2.81
N THR A 272 18.74 28.49 3.59
CA THR A 272 19.32 29.18 4.75
C THR A 272 20.35 30.23 4.38
N TYR A 273 20.86 30.27 3.15
CA TYR A 273 21.90 31.22 2.71
C TYR A 273 21.40 32.67 2.71
N LYS A 274 20.23 32.92 2.09
CA LYS A 274 19.59 34.25 2.04
C LYS A 274 19.18 34.80 3.40
N TYR A 275 19.03 33.96 4.42
CA TYR A 275 18.62 34.41 5.76
C TYR A 275 19.74 35.18 6.48
N PHE A 276 21.01 34.99 6.10
CA PHE A 276 22.16 35.63 6.73
C PHE A 276 22.70 36.86 5.98
N GLU A 277 22.30 37.10 4.73
CA GLU A 277 22.73 38.29 3.96
C GLU A 277 21.90 39.55 4.24
N ILE A 278 20.71 39.43 4.86
CA ILE A 278 19.73 40.53 4.94
C ILE A 278 19.81 41.35 6.24
N ARG A 279 20.77 41.09 7.14
CA ARG A 279 20.95 41.94 8.33
C ARG A 279 22.17 42.85 8.19
N PRO A 280 21.99 44.15 7.95
CA PRO A 280 22.93 45.13 8.47
C PRO A 280 22.64 45.28 9.98
N TYR A 281 23.72 45.41 10.76
CA TYR A 281 23.79 45.54 12.23
C TYR A 281 23.71 44.25 13.04
#